data_AF-A0A3D2A7S1-F1
#
_entry.id   AF-A0A3D2A7S1-F1
#
_cell.length_a   1.000
_cell.length_b   1.000
_cell.length_c   1.000
_cell.angle_alpha   90.00
_cell.angle_beta   90.00
_cell.angle_gamma   90.00
#
_symmetry.space_group_name_H-M   'P 1'
#
loop_
_entity.id
_entity.type
_entity.pdbx_description
1 polymer ?
#
loop_
_entity_poly.entity_id
_entity_poly.type
_entity_poly.pdbx_seq_one_letter_code
_entity_poly.pdbx_strand_id
1 'polypeptide(L)'
;MTEPTAKPNAQAGSQSAIEANGNKPSNAPQGTVSDAQYPMTDAQEDDSAVVFDKAALLALFTVDSAVDTAHTVTSQVQTDASTDKDSVAAQRLALYRAQHERTRLLYMAPANTRPTYLVQTLKSQFVEYQQYLLAQQLDKRGLMDTDGLERLWQQLHVVDDIIADIVRHMPAQQPAGWQLTTQDGRNPLCFATIGRLKNTKPIFDQGSLNSYVLGHFGVSSFTYDRGYYIGHVVGYLFSCYFCAHLSISYSVTALAPEVVADYDYASLETPHMLRLLQGLDGYCKKRIYQLAVICARLSVFASDKRIERMLIAEVNDFDKKLQQQHLDVLLLQGLMPDSNDSTPLF
;
A
#
# COMPACT_ATOMS: atom_id res chain seq x y z
N MET A 1 29.54 14.31 55.09
CA MET A 1 28.12 14.71 55.31
C MET A 1 27.27 13.46 55.18
N THR A 2 26.21 13.36 55.96
CA THR A 2 25.40 12.14 56.17
C THR A 2 24.06 12.19 55.44
N GLU A 3 23.59 11.04 54.97
CA GLU A 3 22.16 10.75 54.72
C GLU A 3 21.43 10.49 56.07
N PRO A 4 20.16 10.00 56.10
CA PRO A 4 18.91 10.55 55.55
C PRO A 4 17.82 10.65 56.65
N THR A 5 16.63 11.22 56.38
CA THR A 5 15.42 10.95 57.22
C THR A 5 14.10 11.19 56.48
N ALA A 6 13.01 10.56 56.95
CA ALA A 6 11.69 10.55 56.31
C ALA A 6 10.54 10.85 57.30
N LYS A 7 9.40 11.34 56.76
CA LYS A 7 8.03 11.31 57.36
C LYS A 7 7.86 12.16 58.67
N PRO A 8 6.66 12.31 59.31
CA PRO A 8 5.37 11.58 59.14
C PRO A 8 4.04 12.39 59.25
N ASN A 9 2.89 11.67 59.08
CA ASN A 9 1.59 11.70 59.83
C ASN A 9 0.85 13.02 60.20
N ALA A 10 -0.46 13.06 60.54
CA ALA A 10 -1.61 12.12 60.59
C ALA A 10 -2.92 12.96 60.45
N GLN A 11 -4.13 12.41 60.18
CA GLN A 11 -5.10 11.76 61.10
C GLN A 11 -6.37 11.39 60.28
N ALA A 12 -7.39 10.62 60.73
CA ALA A 12 -7.52 9.47 61.64
C ALA A 12 -9.02 9.04 61.67
N GLY A 13 -9.35 7.77 61.96
CA GLY A 13 -10.74 7.26 62.11
C GLY A 13 -11.12 6.17 61.09
N SER A 14 -10.75 4.89 61.24
CA SER A 14 -11.24 3.87 62.22
C SER A 14 -12.64 3.33 61.85
N GLN A 15 -12.74 2.13 61.25
CA GLN A 15 -13.08 0.82 61.89
C GLN A 15 -14.59 0.69 62.27
N SER A 16 -15.29 -0.43 62.08
CA SER A 16 -14.89 -1.85 62.27
C SER A 16 -15.64 -2.85 61.37
N ALA A 17 -15.16 -4.11 61.33
CA ALA A 17 -15.83 -5.27 60.73
C ALA A 17 -16.35 -6.25 61.80
N ILE A 18 -17.34 -7.11 61.48
CA ILE A 18 -17.72 -8.31 62.25
C ILE A 18 -18.15 -9.47 61.32
N GLU A 19 -17.86 -10.70 61.76
CA GLU A 19 -18.08 -12.03 61.14
C GLU A 19 -19.18 -12.84 61.88
N ALA A 20 -19.83 -13.90 61.37
CA ALA A 20 -20.02 -14.51 60.03
C ALA A 20 -21.00 -15.72 60.19
N ASN A 21 -20.85 -16.77 59.35
CA ASN A 21 -21.27 -18.18 59.58
C ASN A 21 -22.74 -18.62 59.29
N GLY A 22 -22.94 -19.86 58.78
CA GLY A 22 -24.17 -20.63 59.12
C GLY A 22 -25.01 -21.46 58.09
N ASN A 23 -24.42 -22.34 57.26
CA ASN A 23 -24.99 -23.63 56.74
C ASN A 23 -26.36 -23.79 55.98
N LYS A 24 -26.36 -24.86 55.15
CA LYS A 24 -27.38 -25.49 54.24
C LYS A 24 -28.08 -26.71 54.94
N PRO A 25 -28.94 -27.58 54.31
CA PRO A 25 -29.76 -27.54 53.08
C PRO A 25 -31.21 -28.17 53.20
N SER A 26 -31.84 -28.54 52.05
CA SER A 26 -33.01 -29.44 51.83
C SER A 26 -34.42 -28.80 51.93
N ASN A 27 -35.49 -29.22 51.22
CA ASN A 27 -35.76 -30.45 50.44
C ASN A 27 -36.70 -30.19 49.23
N ALA A 28 -36.78 -31.15 48.28
CA ALA A 28 -37.77 -31.16 47.18
C ALA A 28 -38.98 -32.07 47.48
N PRO A 29 -40.04 -32.06 46.65
CA PRO A 29 -40.48 -33.34 46.06
C PRO A 29 -40.81 -33.29 44.55
N GLN A 30 -41.07 -34.47 43.99
CA GLN A 30 -41.08 -34.82 42.55
C GLN A 30 -42.39 -34.52 41.81
N GLY A 31 -42.37 -34.52 40.46
CA GLY A 31 -43.55 -34.23 39.63
C GLY A 31 -43.50 -34.59 38.13
N THR A 32 -43.08 -35.82 37.79
CA THR A 32 -43.36 -36.53 36.50
C THR A 32 -42.79 -36.02 35.15
N VAL A 33 -42.58 -36.99 34.26
CA VAL A 33 -41.93 -36.94 32.94
C VAL A 33 -42.95 -36.68 31.82
N SER A 34 -42.53 -35.98 30.76
CA SER A 34 -43.08 -36.13 29.40
C SER A 34 -41.99 -35.88 28.37
N ASP A 35 -41.62 -36.90 27.60
CA ASP A 35 -40.77 -36.77 26.42
C ASP A 35 -41.52 -35.98 25.32
N ALA A 36 -40.83 -35.00 24.74
CA ALA A 36 -41.26 -34.32 23.52
C ALA A 36 -40.11 -34.33 22.52
N GLN A 37 -40.01 -35.41 21.73
CA GLN A 37 -39.10 -35.49 20.60
C GLN A 37 -39.54 -34.50 19.53
N TYR A 38 -38.78 -33.41 19.37
CA TYR A 38 -38.86 -32.56 18.18
C TYR A 38 -37.94 -33.13 17.09
N PRO A 39 -38.42 -33.37 15.86
CA PRO A 39 -37.58 -33.92 14.80
C PRO A 39 -36.49 -32.93 14.40
N MET A 40 -35.23 -33.34 14.53
CA MET A 40 -34.13 -32.75 13.75
C MET A 40 -34.49 -32.88 12.27
N THR A 41 -34.73 -31.75 11.63
CA THR A 41 -34.80 -31.69 10.16
C THR A 41 -33.47 -31.11 9.71
N ASP A 42 -32.53 -31.97 9.37
CA ASP A 42 -31.25 -31.58 8.74
C ASP A 42 -31.53 -31.03 7.34
N ALA A 43 -31.99 -29.79 7.28
CA ALA A 43 -31.83 -28.92 6.12
C ALA A 43 -30.42 -28.32 6.19
N GLN A 44 -29.42 -29.19 6.05
CA GLN A 44 -28.07 -28.76 5.74
C GLN A 44 -28.12 -28.22 4.31
N GLU A 45 -28.39 -26.92 4.17
CA GLU A 45 -28.02 -26.21 2.95
C GLU A 45 -26.49 -26.33 2.86
N ASP A 46 -26.03 -27.22 1.97
CA ASP A 46 -24.65 -27.22 1.49
C ASP A 46 -24.44 -25.89 0.78
N ASP A 47 -24.11 -24.85 1.56
CA ASP A 47 -23.49 -23.63 1.06
C ASP A 47 -22.20 -24.09 0.38
N SER A 48 -22.27 -24.19 -0.95
CA SER A 48 -21.32 -24.90 -1.79
C SER A 48 -19.92 -24.41 -1.47
N ALA A 49 -19.17 -25.22 -0.71
CA ALA A 49 -17.87 -24.84 -0.19
C ALA A 49 -16.98 -24.44 -1.37
N VAL A 50 -16.75 -23.14 -1.55
CA VAL A 50 -16.01 -22.61 -2.69
C VAL A 50 -14.63 -23.22 -2.64
N VAL A 51 -14.37 -24.17 -3.56
CA VAL A 51 -13.11 -24.92 -3.59
C VAL A 51 -12.05 -23.97 -4.13
N PHE A 52 -11.45 -23.22 -3.22
CA PHE A 52 -10.37 -22.27 -3.51
C PHE A 52 -9.11 -23.01 -3.92
N ASP A 53 -8.99 -23.31 -5.21
CA ASP A 53 -7.72 -23.75 -5.78
C ASP A 53 -6.67 -22.62 -5.67
N LYS A 54 -5.44 -23.00 -5.37
CA LYS A 54 -4.29 -22.10 -5.25
C LYS A 54 -4.03 -21.35 -6.57
N ALA A 55 -4.23 -22.01 -7.71
CA ALA A 55 -4.10 -21.38 -9.02
C ALA A 55 -5.19 -20.33 -9.27
N ALA A 56 -6.44 -20.61 -8.88
CA ALA A 56 -7.54 -19.66 -8.96
C ALA A 56 -7.30 -18.43 -8.07
N LEU A 57 -6.80 -18.62 -6.84
CA LEU A 57 -6.42 -17.52 -5.95
C LEU A 57 -5.28 -16.66 -6.53
N LEU A 58 -4.28 -17.27 -7.17
CA LEU A 58 -3.20 -16.54 -7.86
C LEU A 58 -3.75 -15.71 -9.03
N ALA A 59 -4.64 -16.28 -9.84
CA ALA A 59 -5.22 -15.65 -11.02
C ALA A 59 -5.98 -14.35 -10.70
N LEU A 60 -6.53 -14.20 -9.49
CA LEU A 60 -7.17 -12.94 -9.06
C LEU A 60 -6.20 -11.76 -8.98
N PHE A 61 -4.92 -12.00 -8.71
CA PHE A 61 -3.90 -10.96 -8.51
C PHE A 61 -2.96 -10.77 -9.71
N THR A 62 -2.92 -11.70 -10.65
CA THR A 62 -2.17 -11.54 -11.90
C THR A 62 -2.84 -10.48 -12.76
N VAL A 63 -2.08 -9.48 -13.16
CA VAL A 63 -2.51 -8.55 -14.22
C VAL A 63 -2.36 -9.27 -15.55
N ASP A 64 -3.47 -9.50 -16.25
CA ASP A 64 -3.40 -9.99 -17.63
C ASP A 64 -2.58 -9.00 -18.45
N SER A 65 -1.46 -9.48 -19.00
CA SER A 65 -0.59 -8.70 -19.89
C SER A 65 -1.20 -8.55 -21.29
N ALA A 66 -2.51 -8.28 -21.33
CA ALA A 66 -3.30 -8.05 -22.51
C ALA A 66 -3.61 -6.55 -22.63
N VAL A 67 -3.07 -6.00 -23.71
CA VAL A 67 -3.23 -4.65 -24.26
C VAL A 67 -4.73 -4.23 -24.41
N ASP A 68 -5.67 -5.16 -24.28
CA ASP A 68 -7.11 -4.99 -24.49
C ASP A 68 -7.82 -4.07 -23.48
N THR A 69 -7.35 -4.00 -22.23
CA THR A 69 -7.88 -2.98 -21.28
C THR A 69 -7.36 -1.58 -21.59
N ALA A 70 -6.18 -1.44 -22.17
CA ALA A 70 -5.66 -0.14 -22.63
C ALA A 70 -6.36 0.33 -23.92
N HIS A 71 -6.67 -0.58 -24.85
CA HIS A 71 -7.36 -0.22 -26.09
C HIS A 71 -8.85 0.11 -25.90
N THR A 72 -9.55 -0.50 -24.94
CA THR A 72 -10.90 -0.07 -24.55
C THR A 72 -10.88 1.31 -23.88
N VAL A 73 -9.98 1.52 -22.91
CA VAL A 73 -9.88 2.81 -22.17
C VAL A 73 -9.41 3.98 -23.03
N THR A 74 -8.61 3.76 -24.09
CA THR A 74 -8.12 4.87 -24.92
C THR A 74 -9.03 5.18 -26.11
N SER A 75 -9.75 4.20 -26.65
CA SER A 75 -10.53 4.37 -27.89
C SER A 75 -11.95 4.93 -27.67
N GLN A 76 -12.51 4.85 -26.45
CA GLN A 76 -13.84 5.40 -26.15
C GLN A 76 -13.79 6.85 -25.66
N VAL A 77 -12.69 7.30 -25.05
CA VAL A 77 -12.55 8.64 -24.43
C VAL A 77 -12.46 9.79 -25.45
N GLN A 78 -12.45 9.53 -26.76
CA GLN A 78 -12.49 10.57 -27.81
C GLN A 78 -13.88 10.89 -28.37
N THR A 79 -14.94 10.24 -27.87
CA THR A 79 -16.33 10.53 -28.27
C THR A 79 -17.26 10.60 -27.05
N ASP A 80 -17.96 11.74 -26.91
CA ASP A 80 -19.11 11.99 -26.02
C ASP A 80 -18.83 12.40 -24.54
N ALA A 81 -18.26 13.59 -24.39
CA ALA A 81 -17.78 14.17 -23.12
C ALA A 81 -18.83 14.69 -22.10
N SER A 82 -20.07 14.19 -22.09
CA SER A 82 -21.12 14.67 -21.15
C SER A 82 -21.92 13.60 -20.40
N THR A 83 -21.95 12.35 -20.87
CA THR A 83 -22.59 11.20 -20.17
C THR A 83 -21.60 10.30 -19.42
N ASP A 84 -20.30 10.59 -19.53
CA ASP A 84 -19.24 9.61 -19.28
C ASP A 84 -18.56 9.70 -17.89
N LYS A 85 -19.09 10.52 -16.98
CA LYS A 85 -18.56 10.61 -15.61
C LYS A 85 -19.14 9.53 -14.69
N ASP A 86 -20.43 9.24 -14.86
CA ASP A 86 -21.16 8.27 -14.03
C ASP A 86 -20.81 6.83 -14.44
N SER A 87 -20.63 6.57 -15.74
CA SER A 87 -20.11 5.30 -16.28
C SER A 87 -18.74 4.96 -15.68
N VAL A 88 -17.83 5.93 -15.64
CA VAL A 88 -16.46 5.75 -15.17
C VAL A 88 -16.37 5.70 -13.64
N ALA A 89 -17.21 6.46 -12.93
CA ALA A 89 -17.37 6.32 -11.48
C ALA A 89 -17.86 4.91 -11.11
N ALA A 90 -18.89 4.40 -11.80
CA ALA A 90 -19.39 3.04 -11.63
C ALA A 90 -18.32 1.97 -11.97
N GLN A 91 -17.54 2.16 -13.04
CA GLN A 91 -16.42 1.28 -13.39
C GLN A 91 -15.37 1.20 -12.26
N ARG A 92 -15.08 2.32 -11.60
CA ARG A 92 -14.08 2.37 -10.52
C ARG A 92 -14.63 1.86 -9.18
N LEU A 93 -15.92 2.07 -8.91
CA LEU A 93 -16.61 1.37 -7.82
C LEU A 93 -16.62 -0.15 -8.05
N ALA A 94 -16.78 -0.62 -9.30
CA ALA A 94 -16.66 -2.02 -9.65
C ALA A 94 -15.23 -2.56 -9.48
N LEU A 95 -14.20 -1.82 -9.92
CA LEU A 95 -12.79 -2.19 -9.68
C LEU A 95 -12.46 -2.24 -8.17
N TYR A 96 -12.98 -1.31 -7.37
CA TYR A 96 -12.82 -1.36 -5.93
C TYR A 96 -13.53 -2.57 -5.30
N ARG A 97 -14.78 -2.84 -5.70
CA ARG A 97 -15.51 -4.02 -5.23
C ARG A 97 -14.77 -5.32 -5.62
N ALA A 98 -14.21 -5.39 -6.82
CA ALA A 98 -13.37 -6.52 -7.25
C ALA A 98 -12.08 -6.64 -6.44
N GLN A 99 -11.38 -5.51 -6.16
CA GLN A 99 -10.20 -5.46 -5.30
C GLN A 99 -10.54 -5.96 -3.88
N HIS A 100 -11.62 -5.45 -3.27
CA HIS A 100 -12.05 -5.83 -1.93
C HIS A 100 -12.50 -7.29 -1.88
N GLU A 101 -13.25 -7.77 -2.88
CA GLU A 101 -13.70 -9.15 -2.93
C GLU A 101 -12.52 -10.11 -3.13
N ARG A 102 -11.58 -9.81 -4.03
CA ARG A 102 -10.32 -10.55 -4.15
C ARG A 102 -9.58 -10.68 -2.82
N THR A 103 -9.40 -9.58 -2.10
CA THR A 103 -8.76 -9.56 -0.78
C THR A 103 -9.57 -10.39 0.23
N ARG A 104 -10.91 -10.33 0.19
CA ARG A 104 -11.80 -11.14 1.02
C ARG A 104 -11.63 -12.63 0.73
N LEU A 105 -11.71 -13.05 -0.53
CA LEU A 105 -11.54 -14.44 -0.95
C LEU A 105 -10.16 -15.00 -0.55
N LEU A 106 -9.08 -14.20 -0.68
CA LEU A 106 -7.76 -14.60 -0.22
C LEU A 106 -7.72 -14.91 1.28
N TYR A 107 -8.32 -14.05 2.13
CA TYR A 107 -8.30 -14.25 3.59
C TYR A 107 -9.33 -15.25 4.10
N MET A 108 -10.42 -15.52 3.35
CA MET A 108 -11.38 -16.58 3.65
C MET A 108 -10.86 -17.97 3.24
N ALA A 109 -9.96 -18.06 2.24
CA ALA A 109 -9.37 -19.32 1.84
C ALA A 109 -8.50 -19.94 2.96
N PRO A 110 -8.58 -21.27 3.18
CA PRO A 110 -7.85 -21.93 4.25
C PRO A 110 -6.32 -21.83 4.05
N ALA A 111 -5.58 -21.92 5.15
CA ALA A 111 -4.15 -21.58 5.17
C ALA A 111 -3.26 -22.48 4.29
N ASN A 112 -3.74 -23.67 3.92
CA ASN A 112 -3.08 -24.63 3.04
C ASN A 112 -3.27 -24.33 1.54
N THR A 113 -4.39 -23.71 1.13
CA THR A 113 -4.64 -23.33 -0.27
C THR A 113 -4.13 -21.95 -0.62
N ARG A 114 -3.96 -21.05 0.38
CA ARG A 114 -3.41 -19.72 0.16
C ARG A 114 -2.03 -19.77 -0.51
N PRO A 115 -1.77 -18.94 -1.55
CA PRO A 115 -0.47 -18.91 -2.21
C PRO A 115 0.63 -18.44 -1.25
N THR A 116 1.64 -19.28 -1.04
CA THR A 116 2.86 -18.93 -0.33
C THR A 116 3.66 -17.92 -1.17
N TYR A 117 4.00 -16.77 -0.59
CA TYR A 117 4.81 -15.72 -1.24
C TYR A 117 4.18 -15.14 -2.52
N LEU A 118 2.87 -14.82 -2.44
CA LEU A 118 2.10 -14.19 -3.50
C LEU A 118 2.80 -12.96 -4.11
N VAL A 119 3.32 -12.05 -3.28
CA VAL A 119 4.04 -10.85 -3.77
C VAL A 119 5.30 -11.22 -4.56
N GLN A 120 5.97 -12.31 -4.20
CA GLN A 120 7.17 -12.79 -4.89
C GLN A 120 6.84 -13.38 -6.27
N THR A 121 5.69 -14.08 -6.39
CA THR A 121 5.23 -14.62 -7.69
C THR A 121 4.76 -13.51 -8.63
N LEU A 122 4.17 -12.44 -8.10
CA LEU A 122 3.68 -11.29 -8.87
C LEU A 122 4.79 -10.29 -9.26
N LYS A 123 6.02 -10.47 -8.76
CA LYS A 123 7.15 -9.53 -8.89
C LYS A 123 7.38 -8.97 -10.30
N SER A 124 7.21 -9.77 -11.35
CA SER A 124 7.40 -9.36 -12.75
C SER A 124 6.35 -8.37 -13.26
N GLN A 125 5.16 -8.32 -12.65
CA GLN A 125 4.06 -7.42 -13.05
C GLN A 125 4.23 -6.00 -12.50
N PHE A 126 5.08 -5.81 -11.47
CA PHE A 126 5.25 -4.51 -10.84
C PHE A 126 6.12 -3.57 -11.68
N VAL A 127 5.60 -2.38 -11.98
CA VAL A 127 6.32 -1.29 -12.67
C VAL A 127 7.58 -0.89 -11.89
N GLU A 128 7.57 -0.97 -10.55
CA GLU A 128 8.77 -0.82 -9.72
C GLU A 128 9.92 -1.76 -10.13
N TYR A 129 9.62 -3.03 -10.42
CA TYR A 129 10.64 -4.02 -10.78
C TYR A 129 11.14 -3.82 -12.21
N GLN A 130 10.26 -3.44 -13.14
CA GLN A 130 10.62 -3.07 -14.50
C GLN A 130 11.56 -1.85 -14.52
N GLN A 131 11.25 -0.81 -13.72
CA GLN A 131 12.09 0.38 -13.57
C GLN A 131 13.43 0.06 -12.88
N TYR A 132 13.46 -0.91 -11.96
CA TYR A 132 14.70 -1.41 -11.36
C TYR A 132 15.60 -2.11 -12.39
N LEU A 133 15.05 -2.99 -13.24
CA LEU A 133 15.82 -3.66 -14.30
C LEU A 133 16.37 -2.64 -15.31
N LEU A 134 15.59 -1.61 -15.67
CA LEU A 134 16.06 -0.50 -16.49
C LEU A 134 17.24 0.24 -15.82
N ALA A 135 17.12 0.59 -14.54
CA ALA A 135 18.19 1.26 -13.80
C ALA A 135 19.47 0.42 -13.73
N GLN A 136 19.35 -0.91 -13.57
CA GLN A 136 20.48 -1.84 -13.59
C GLN A 136 21.17 -1.92 -14.96
N GLN A 137 20.43 -1.82 -16.06
CA GLN A 137 20.99 -1.77 -17.41
C GLN A 137 21.70 -0.45 -17.74
N LEU A 138 21.23 0.66 -17.15
CA LEU A 138 21.87 1.97 -17.28
C LEU A 138 23.17 2.05 -16.46
N ASP A 139 23.25 1.37 -15.31
CA ASP A 139 24.41 1.40 -14.44
C ASP A 139 25.60 0.54 -14.92
N LYS A 140 26.12 0.84 -16.12
CA LYS A 140 27.32 0.18 -16.68
C LYS A 140 28.59 0.39 -15.85
N ARG A 141 28.61 1.37 -14.93
CA ARG A 141 29.79 1.79 -14.15
C ARG A 141 29.75 1.41 -12.67
N GLY A 142 28.65 0.82 -12.18
CA GLY A 142 28.50 0.45 -10.76
C GLY A 142 28.39 1.67 -9.82
N LEU A 143 27.76 2.74 -10.28
CA LEU A 143 27.52 3.98 -9.53
C LEU A 143 26.36 3.86 -8.52
N MET A 144 25.56 2.79 -8.60
CA MET A 144 24.42 2.51 -7.73
C MET A 144 24.74 1.40 -6.71
N ASP A 145 24.12 1.48 -5.53
CA ASP A 145 23.98 0.32 -4.64
C ASP A 145 22.92 -0.64 -5.21
N THR A 146 23.34 -1.45 -6.18
CA THR A 146 22.52 -2.51 -6.77
C THR A 146 22.26 -3.63 -5.76
N ASP A 147 23.28 -4.03 -5.00
CA ASP A 147 23.24 -5.21 -4.12
C ASP A 147 22.21 -5.08 -2.99
N GLY A 148 22.05 -3.86 -2.43
CA GLY A 148 21.05 -3.58 -1.42
C GLY A 148 19.62 -3.65 -1.96
N LEU A 149 19.41 -3.25 -3.22
CA LEU A 149 18.12 -3.34 -3.90
C LEU A 149 17.81 -4.76 -4.38
N GLU A 150 18.82 -5.48 -4.90
CA GLU A 150 18.66 -6.86 -5.32
C GLU A 150 18.25 -7.75 -4.14
N ARG A 151 18.89 -7.59 -2.98
CA ARG A 151 18.52 -8.29 -1.75
C ARG A 151 17.06 -8.04 -1.34
N LEU A 152 16.56 -6.80 -1.44
CA LEU A 152 15.15 -6.49 -1.20
C LEU A 152 14.22 -7.17 -2.23
N TRP A 153 14.62 -7.23 -3.50
CA TRP A 153 13.88 -7.91 -4.56
C TRP A 153 13.95 -9.45 -4.52
N GLN A 154 14.95 -10.03 -3.86
CA GLN A 154 15.05 -11.46 -3.54
C GLN A 154 14.22 -11.82 -2.30
N GLN A 155 14.12 -10.89 -1.34
CA GLN A 155 13.39 -11.05 -0.07
C GLN A 155 11.98 -10.42 -0.10
N LEU A 156 11.38 -10.23 -1.27
CA LEU A 156 10.11 -9.51 -1.41
C LEU A 156 8.97 -10.22 -0.65
N HIS A 157 9.05 -11.53 -0.47
CA HIS A 157 8.14 -12.33 0.37
C HIS A 157 7.91 -11.77 1.78
N VAL A 158 8.87 -11.06 2.37
CA VAL A 158 8.74 -10.41 3.69
C VAL A 158 7.61 -9.37 3.70
N VAL A 159 7.23 -8.82 2.54
CA VAL A 159 6.06 -7.95 2.39
C VAL A 159 4.76 -8.69 2.74
N ASP A 160 4.57 -9.94 2.28
CA ASP A 160 3.37 -10.73 2.59
C ASP A 160 3.30 -11.05 4.09
N ASP A 161 4.43 -11.40 4.71
CA ASP A 161 4.50 -11.68 6.15
C ASP A 161 4.11 -10.45 6.98
N ILE A 162 4.61 -9.26 6.60
CA ILE A 162 4.28 -8.00 7.28
C ILE A 162 2.82 -7.60 7.03
N ILE A 163 2.28 -7.78 5.82
CA ILE A 163 0.87 -7.54 5.52
C ILE A 163 -0.01 -8.45 6.39
N ALA A 164 0.28 -9.76 6.43
CA ALA A 164 -0.50 -10.72 7.21
C ALA A 164 -0.46 -10.41 8.72
N ASP A 165 0.68 -9.95 9.24
CA ASP A 165 0.82 -9.49 10.62
C ASP A 165 0.02 -8.20 10.89
N ILE A 166 0.04 -7.23 9.99
CA ILE A 166 -0.75 -5.99 10.11
C ILE A 166 -2.26 -6.29 10.06
N VAL A 167 -2.71 -7.13 9.11
CA VAL A 167 -4.13 -7.47 8.92
C VAL A 167 -4.71 -8.19 10.13
N ARG A 168 -3.94 -9.09 10.78
CA ARG A 168 -4.34 -9.74 12.04
C ARG A 168 -4.56 -8.79 13.22
N HIS A 169 -3.84 -7.65 13.23
CA HIS A 169 -3.91 -6.64 14.29
C HIS A 169 -4.65 -5.37 13.84
N MET A 170 -5.38 -5.43 12.72
CA MET A 170 -6.15 -4.32 12.20
C MET A 170 -7.44 -4.16 13.03
N PRO A 171 -7.71 -2.99 13.64
CA PRO A 171 -8.96 -2.77 14.36
C PRO A 171 -10.14 -2.77 13.39
N ALA A 172 -11.31 -3.24 13.84
CA ALA A 172 -12.55 -3.08 13.09
C ALA A 172 -12.93 -1.58 13.07
N GLN A 173 -12.80 -0.94 11.91
CA GLN A 173 -13.13 0.47 11.69
C GLN A 173 -13.86 0.63 10.35
N GLN A 174 -14.77 1.60 10.27
CA GLN A 174 -15.33 2.03 8.99
C GLN A 174 -14.21 2.63 8.11
N PRO A 175 -14.27 2.48 6.78
CA PRO A 175 -13.32 3.09 5.88
C PRO A 175 -13.40 4.62 5.99
N ALA A 176 -12.25 5.28 6.02
CA ALA A 176 -12.15 6.73 6.09
C ALA A 176 -11.70 7.30 4.75
N GLY A 177 -12.20 8.48 4.40
CA GLY A 177 -11.79 9.20 3.20
C GLY A 177 -10.71 10.24 3.47
N TRP A 178 -9.64 10.25 2.68
CA TRP A 178 -8.61 11.30 2.71
C TRP A 178 -8.17 11.73 1.30
N GLN A 179 -7.80 13.00 1.17
CA GLN A 179 -7.12 13.55 0.01
C GLN A 179 -5.63 13.69 0.33
N LEU A 180 -4.77 13.06 -0.47
CA LEU A 180 -3.32 13.25 -0.45
C LEU A 180 -2.91 14.01 -1.72
N THR A 181 -2.25 15.16 -1.56
CA THR A 181 -1.72 15.97 -2.66
C THR A 181 -0.22 16.13 -2.55
N THR A 182 0.47 16.09 -3.70
CA THR A 182 1.91 16.37 -3.84
C THR A 182 2.09 17.70 -4.59
N GLN A 183 3.14 18.45 -4.27
CA GLN A 183 3.45 19.71 -4.98
C GLN A 183 3.65 19.50 -6.49
N ASP A 184 4.26 18.38 -6.88
CA ASP A 184 4.52 18.05 -8.27
C ASP A 184 3.26 17.68 -9.05
N GLY A 185 2.15 17.33 -8.39
CA GLY A 185 0.95 16.79 -9.05
C GLY A 185 1.16 15.39 -9.66
N ARG A 186 2.14 14.64 -9.14
CA ARG A 186 2.38 13.22 -9.46
C ARG A 186 1.64 12.35 -8.44
N ASN A 187 1.19 11.16 -8.85
CA ASN A 187 0.75 10.12 -7.93
C ASN A 187 1.98 9.29 -7.47
N PRO A 188 2.48 9.46 -6.23
CA PRO A 188 3.68 8.77 -5.78
C PRO A 188 3.41 7.31 -5.40
N LEU A 189 2.15 6.94 -5.16
CA LEU A 189 1.72 5.60 -4.77
C LEU A 189 1.41 4.69 -5.96
N CYS A 190 1.54 5.20 -7.20
CA CYS A 190 1.29 4.42 -8.42
C CYS A 190 -0.03 3.62 -8.39
N PHE A 191 -1.10 4.25 -7.89
CA PHE A 191 -2.48 3.75 -7.97
C PHE A 191 -3.15 4.10 -9.30
N ALA A 192 -4.08 3.24 -9.71
CA ALA A 192 -4.92 3.46 -10.88
C ALA A 192 -5.97 4.57 -10.64
N THR A 193 -5.66 5.81 -11.02
CA THR A 193 -6.56 6.98 -10.92
C THR A 193 -7.49 7.13 -12.13
N ILE A 194 -8.46 8.03 -12.05
CA ILE A 194 -9.49 8.22 -13.09
C ILE A 194 -9.16 9.41 -14.02
N GLY A 195 -7.97 9.46 -14.60
CA GLY A 195 -7.64 10.53 -15.55
C GLY A 195 -6.25 11.09 -15.43
N ARG A 196 -6.04 12.25 -16.06
CA ARG A 196 -4.72 12.87 -16.22
C ARG A 196 -4.26 13.55 -14.92
N LEU A 197 -3.69 12.73 -14.05
CA LEU A 197 -2.43 13.10 -13.40
C LEU A 197 -1.47 13.69 -14.45
N LYS A 198 -0.50 14.53 -14.05
CA LYS A 198 0.48 15.09 -15.01
C LYS A 198 1.30 14.04 -15.77
N ASN A 199 1.27 12.78 -15.35
CA ASN A 199 1.95 11.66 -16.00
C ASN A 199 1.05 11.04 -17.08
N THR A 200 1.57 10.90 -18.30
CA THR A 200 0.81 10.42 -19.47
C THR A 200 0.66 8.90 -19.54
N LYS A 201 1.40 8.14 -18.70
CA LYS A 201 1.36 6.68 -18.69
C LYS A 201 0.12 6.16 -17.95
N PRO A 202 -0.60 5.15 -18.50
CA PRO A 202 -1.68 4.49 -17.77
C PRO A 202 -1.11 3.77 -16.54
N ILE A 203 -1.90 3.74 -15.47
CA ILE A 203 -1.57 3.01 -14.24
C ILE A 203 -2.63 1.90 -14.07
N PHE A 204 -2.17 0.65 -14.10
CA PHE A 204 -3.01 -0.55 -13.96
C PHE A 204 -3.27 -0.87 -12.49
N ASP A 205 -4.44 -1.44 -12.15
CA ASP A 205 -4.61 -2.08 -10.83
C ASP A 205 -3.62 -3.25 -10.70
N GLN A 206 -3.08 -3.45 -9.49
CA GLN A 206 -2.04 -4.43 -9.15
C GLN A 206 -0.72 -4.34 -9.95
N GLY A 207 -0.59 -3.39 -10.88
CA GLY A 207 0.63 -3.11 -11.63
C GLY A 207 1.72 -2.41 -10.81
N SER A 208 1.48 -2.12 -9.53
CA SER A 208 2.48 -1.57 -8.61
C SER A 208 2.48 -2.27 -7.27
N LEU A 209 3.66 -2.39 -6.65
CA LEU A 209 3.82 -2.96 -5.30
C LEU A 209 2.99 -2.19 -4.27
N ASN A 210 2.88 -0.88 -4.46
CA ASN A 210 2.09 0.01 -3.60
C ASN A 210 0.57 -0.26 -3.74
N SER A 211 0.06 -0.47 -4.97
CA SER A 211 -1.33 -0.84 -5.22
C SER A 211 -1.65 -2.26 -4.71
N TYR A 212 -0.67 -3.16 -4.67
CA TYR A 212 -0.80 -4.47 -4.02
C TYR A 212 -0.95 -4.32 -2.51
N VAL A 213 0.02 -3.68 -1.83
CA VAL A 213 0.02 -3.47 -0.37
C VAL A 213 -1.24 -2.78 0.11
N LEU A 214 -1.60 -1.66 -0.52
CA LEU A 214 -2.78 -0.89 -0.15
C LEU A 214 -4.08 -1.60 -0.56
N GLY A 215 -3.99 -2.51 -1.55
CA GLY A 215 -5.02 -3.48 -1.90
C GLY A 215 -5.48 -4.33 -0.71
N HIS A 216 -4.51 -4.84 0.06
CA HIS A 216 -4.76 -5.62 1.30
C HIS A 216 -5.30 -4.78 2.45
N PHE A 217 -5.07 -3.46 2.45
CA PHE A 217 -5.62 -2.54 3.45
C PHE A 217 -6.97 -1.94 3.03
N GLY A 218 -7.59 -2.48 1.97
CA GLY A 218 -8.90 -2.05 1.49
C GLY A 218 -8.93 -0.62 0.97
N VAL A 219 -7.79 -0.06 0.54
CA VAL A 219 -7.68 1.31 0.04
C VAL A 219 -7.81 1.35 -1.47
N SER A 220 -8.57 2.30 -1.99
CA SER A 220 -8.64 2.60 -3.43
C SER A 220 -8.55 4.08 -3.71
N SER A 221 -8.37 4.43 -4.98
CA SER A 221 -8.31 5.82 -5.46
C SER A 221 -9.48 6.15 -6.39
N PHE A 222 -10.06 7.35 -6.22
CA PHE A 222 -11.40 7.64 -6.74
C PHE A 222 -11.50 8.86 -7.69
N THR A 223 -10.44 9.63 -7.93
CA THR A 223 -10.58 10.90 -8.67
C THR A 223 -9.62 11.16 -9.83
N TYR A 224 -9.97 12.22 -10.55
CA TYR A 224 -9.55 12.55 -11.91
C TYR A 224 -8.34 13.51 -11.96
N ASP A 225 -8.15 14.35 -10.94
CA ASP A 225 -7.12 15.40 -10.85
C ASP A 225 -6.23 15.31 -9.59
N ARG A 226 -6.71 14.63 -8.54
CA ARG A 226 -6.10 14.59 -7.20
C ARG A 226 -6.03 13.16 -6.67
N GLY A 227 -5.17 12.92 -5.69
CA GLY A 227 -5.13 11.64 -4.98
C GLY A 227 -6.19 11.57 -3.90
N TYR A 228 -7.46 11.35 -4.25
CA TYR A 228 -8.47 10.98 -3.25
C TYR A 228 -8.40 9.48 -3.02
N TYR A 229 -8.40 9.11 -1.74
CA TYR A 229 -8.26 7.75 -1.27
C TYR A 229 -9.33 7.46 -0.23
N ILE A 230 -9.88 6.25 -0.28
CA ILE A 230 -10.82 5.77 0.73
C ILE A 230 -10.42 4.36 1.11
N GLY A 231 -10.39 4.06 2.42
CA GLY A 231 -10.07 2.75 2.95
C GLY A 231 -9.65 2.79 4.42
N HIS A 232 -8.86 1.80 4.87
CA HIS A 232 -8.51 1.71 6.28
C HIS A 232 -7.46 2.77 6.72
N VAL A 233 -7.54 3.23 7.97
CA VAL A 233 -6.61 4.19 8.61
C VAL A 233 -5.14 3.70 8.59
N VAL A 234 -4.93 2.39 8.50
CA VAL A 234 -3.63 1.76 8.28
C VAL A 234 -3.00 2.19 6.94
N GLY A 235 -3.80 2.27 5.87
CA GLY A 235 -3.35 2.72 4.56
C GLY A 235 -3.11 4.24 4.49
N TYR A 236 -3.86 5.03 5.25
CA TYR A 236 -3.54 6.44 5.51
C TYR A 236 -2.13 6.55 6.11
N LEU A 237 -1.85 5.78 7.18
CA LEU A 237 -0.56 5.83 7.87
C LEU A 237 0.59 5.35 6.98
N PHE A 238 0.39 4.28 6.21
CA PHE A 238 1.33 3.83 5.18
C PHE A 238 1.65 4.95 4.19
N SER A 239 0.62 5.63 3.66
CA SER A 239 0.77 6.71 2.68
C SER A 239 1.62 7.87 3.23
N CYS A 240 1.38 8.26 4.48
CA CYS A 240 2.17 9.29 5.16
C CYS A 240 3.64 8.87 5.36
N TYR A 241 3.89 7.65 5.85
CA TYR A 241 5.25 7.14 6.05
C TYR A 241 6.01 6.96 4.73
N PHE A 242 5.35 6.50 3.68
CA PHE A 242 5.92 6.35 2.33
C PHE A 242 6.38 7.71 1.79
N CYS A 243 5.49 8.71 1.80
CA CYS A 243 5.82 10.05 1.29
C CYS A 243 6.90 10.74 2.13
N ALA A 244 6.86 10.56 3.46
CA ALA A 244 7.89 11.08 4.37
C ALA A 244 9.26 10.43 4.12
N HIS A 245 9.34 9.12 3.91
CA HIS A 245 10.61 8.43 3.67
C HIS A 245 11.27 8.85 2.34
N LEU A 246 10.46 9.17 1.33
CA LEU A 246 10.93 9.66 0.03
C LEU A 246 11.28 11.16 0.01
N SER A 247 11.06 11.86 1.14
CA SER A 247 11.13 13.32 1.25
C SER A 247 10.30 14.02 0.17
N ILE A 248 9.08 13.55 -0.06
CA ILE A 248 8.10 14.18 -0.95
C ILE A 248 7.38 15.27 -0.14
N SER A 249 7.24 16.47 -0.70
CA SER A 249 6.37 17.49 -0.13
C SER A 249 4.90 17.13 -0.37
N TYR A 250 4.23 16.63 0.67
CA TYR A 250 2.83 16.23 0.62
C TYR A 250 1.97 16.97 1.66
N SER A 251 0.67 17.08 1.38
CA SER A 251 -0.34 17.46 2.36
C SER A 251 -1.48 16.44 2.34
N VAL A 252 -2.06 16.18 3.51
CA VAL A 252 -3.22 15.29 3.66
C VAL A 252 -4.36 16.04 4.32
N THR A 253 -5.54 15.92 3.73
CA THR A 253 -6.78 16.55 4.20
C THR A 253 -7.90 15.52 4.26
N ALA A 254 -8.90 15.75 5.11
CA ALA A 254 -10.13 14.96 5.13
C ALA A 254 -10.80 15.00 3.75
N LEU A 255 -11.33 13.87 3.28
CA LEU A 255 -12.24 13.87 2.13
C LEU A 255 -13.61 14.34 2.62
N ALA A 256 -14.17 15.37 1.98
CA ALA A 256 -15.51 15.85 2.27
C ALA A 256 -16.57 14.73 2.10
N PRO A 257 -17.74 14.82 2.76
CA PRO A 257 -18.84 13.88 2.52
C PRO A 257 -19.33 13.96 1.06
N GLU A 258 -19.94 12.87 0.58
CA GLU A 258 -20.63 12.79 -0.73
C GLU A 258 -19.76 13.03 -1.98
N VAL A 259 -18.43 13.06 -1.86
CA VAL A 259 -17.51 13.20 -3.02
C VAL A 259 -17.51 11.96 -3.92
N VAL A 260 -17.83 10.80 -3.36
CA VAL A 260 -18.03 9.54 -4.09
C VAL A 260 -19.44 9.05 -3.78
N ALA A 261 -20.32 9.08 -4.79
CA ALA A 261 -21.65 8.50 -4.68
C ALA A 261 -21.58 6.97 -4.51
N ASP A 262 -22.61 6.39 -3.88
CA ASP A 262 -22.78 4.95 -3.68
C ASP A 262 -21.62 4.23 -2.93
N TYR A 263 -20.89 4.96 -2.08
CA TYR A 263 -19.86 4.40 -1.21
C TYR A 263 -19.95 4.94 0.23
N ASP A 264 -20.09 4.03 1.21
CA ASP A 264 -20.12 4.37 2.63
C ASP A 264 -18.71 4.61 3.16
N TYR A 265 -18.38 5.86 3.51
CA TYR A 265 -17.13 6.22 4.17
C TYR A 265 -17.30 7.31 5.23
N ALA A 266 -16.43 7.25 6.24
CA ALA A 266 -16.34 8.28 7.25
C ALA A 266 -15.51 9.47 6.74
N SER A 267 -16.18 10.62 6.53
CA SER A 267 -15.54 11.93 6.34
C SER A 267 -14.97 12.43 7.68
N LEU A 268 -13.77 11.97 8.04
CA LEU A 268 -13.13 12.28 9.32
C LEU A 268 -12.22 13.52 9.23
N GLU A 269 -12.54 14.56 10.00
CA GLU A 269 -11.65 15.70 10.19
C GLU A 269 -10.27 15.27 10.73
N THR A 270 -9.23 16.06 10.43
CA THR A 270 -7.84 15.80 10.85
C THR A 270 -7.66 15.45 12.34
N PRO A 271 -8.34 16.09 13.32
CA PRO A 271 -8.24 15.69 14.73
C PRO A 271 -8.82 14.30 15.03
N HIS A 272 -9.87 13.90 14.32
CA HIS A 272 -10.50 12.59 14.47
C HIS A 272 -9.62 11.48 13.86
N MET A 273 -9.06 11.73 12.67
CA MET A 273 -8.03 10.88 12.07
C MET A 273 -6.82 10.71 13.00
N LEU A 274 -6.33 11.79 13.61
CA LEU A 274 -5.23 11.75 14.56
C LEU A 274 -5.55 10.89 15.79
N ARG A 275 -6.77 10.94 16.33
CA ARG A 275 -7.19 10.07 17.45
C ARG A 275 -7.21 8.59 17.07
N LEU A 276 -7.72 8.24 15.89
CA LEU A 276 -7.67 6.85 15.39
C LEU A 276 -6.24 6.36 15.22
N LEU A 277 -5.35 7.21 14.67
CA LEU A 277 -3.93 6.93 14.58
C LEU A 277 -3.26 6.81 15.95
N GLN A 278 -3.65 7.61 16.94
CA GLN A 278 -3.15 7.47 18.32
C GLN A 278 -3.58 6.13 18.93
N GLY A 279 -4.83 5.71 18.71
CA GLY A 279 -5.39 4.44 19.17
C GLY A 279 -4.82 3.17 18.50
N LEU A 280 -4.19 3.27 17.33
CA LEU A 280 -3.46 2.14 16.75
C LEU A 280 -2.28 1.72 17.64
N ASP A 281 -2.09 0.42 17.81
CA ASP A 281 -1.00 -0.11 18.62
C ASP A 281 0.40 0.24 18.08
N GLY A 282 1.37 0.39 18.98
CA GLY A 282 2.75 0.73 18.69
C GLY A 282 3.51 -0.36 17.92
N TYR A 283 3.16 -1.64 18.05
CA TYR A 283 3.73 -2.70 17.22
C TYR A 283 3.17 -2.62 15.79
N CYS A 284 1.85 -2.47 15.64
CA CYS A 284 1.21 -2.26 14.34
C CYS A 284 1.82 -1.05 13.58
N LYS A 285 1.98 0.10 14.25
CA LYS A 285 2.67 1.28 13.70
C LYS A 285 4.09 0.98 13.18
N LYS A 286 4.88 0.21 13.93
CA LYS A 286 6.24 -0.20 13.52
C LYS A 286 6.22 -1.07 12.26
N ARG A 287 5.27 -2.02 12.18
CA ARG A 287 5.09 -2.86 10.98
C ARG A 287 4.70 -2.06 9.75
N ILE A 288 3.75 -1.13 9.89
CA ILE A 288 3.33 -0.23 8.80
C ILE A 288 4.50 0.64 8.34
N TYR A 289 5.33 1.15 9.27
CA TYR A 289 6.54 1.90 8.93
C TYR A 289 7.57 1.05 8.20
N GLN A 290 7.86 -0.17 8.67
CA GLN A 290 8.77 -1.11 7.99
C GLN A 290 8.31 -1.38 6.55
N LEU A 291 7.03 -1.66 6.36
CA LEU A 291 6.44 -1.92 5.04
C LEU A 291 6.52 -0.68 4.13
N ALA A 292 6.19 0.50 4.65
CA ALA A 292 6.29 1.76 3.91
C ALA A 292 7.75 2.07 3.49
N VAL A 293 8.74 1.78 4.34
CA VAL A 293 10.17 1.94 4.01
C VAL A 293 10.61 0.97 2.90
N ILE A 294 10.19 -0.29 2.95
CA ILE A 294 10.48 -1.28 1.88
C ILE A 294 9.88 -0.80 0.56
N CYS A 295 8.60 -0.46 0.55
CA CYS A 295 7.91 -0.01 -0.67
C CYS A 295 8.48 1.31 -1.21
N ALA A 296 8.83 2.25 -0.33
CA ALA A 296 9.49 3.50 -0.72
C ALA A 296 10.85 3.24 -1.38
N ARG A 297 11.70 2.37 -0.80
CA ARG A 297 13.02 2.04 -1.38
C ARG A 297 12.93 1.40 -2.77
N LEU A 298 11.92 0.58 -3.00
CA LEU A 298 11.64 -0.09 -4.28
C LEU A 298 10.85 0.79 -5.27
N SER A 299 10.21 1.86 -4.81
CA SER A 299 9.31 2.70 -5.61
C SER A 299 9.95 3.25 -6.90
N VAL A 300 9.12 3.45 -7.92
CA VAL A 300 9.48 4.13 -9.17
C VAL A 300 10.13 5.49 -8.86
N PHE A 301 9.59 6.26 -7.92
CA PHE A 301 10.13 7.56 -7.53
C PHE A 301 11.54 7.50 -6.93
N ALA A 302 11.86 6.47 -6.14
CA ALA A 302 13.22 6.26 -5.65
C ALA A 302 14.18 5.83 -6.77
N SER A 303 13.70 5.04 -7.73
CA SER A 303 14.48 4.64 -8.91
C SER A 303 14.71 5.80 -9.88
N ASP A 304 13.73 6.69 -10.09
CA ASP A 304 13.88 7.92 -10.88
C ASP A 304 14.94 8.85 -10.26
N LYS A 305 14.86 9.11 -8.93
CA LYS A 305 15.90 9.88 -8.20
C LYS A 305 17.29 9.25 -8.28
N ARG A 306 17.38 7.93 -8.46
CA ARG A 306 18.65 7.19 -8.64
C ARG A 306 19.20 7.39 -10.05
N ILE A 307 18.37 7.22 -11.09
CA ILE A 307 18.72 7.48 -12.49
C ILE A 307 19.12 8.96 -12.70
N GLU A 308 18.40 9.90 -12.07
CA GLU A 308 18.73 11.33 -12.12
C GLU A 308 20.14 11.62 -11.56
N ARG A 309 20.51 11.00 -10.44
CA ARG A 309 21.88 11.12 -9.88
C ARG A 309 22.94 10.53 -10.79
N MET A 310 22.66 9.40 -11.44
CA MET A 310 23.55 8.78 -12.42
C MET A 310 23.78 9.72 -13.62
N LEU A 311 22.71 10.32 -14.15
CA LEU A 311 22.80 11.33 -15.22
C LEU A 311 23.62 12.56 -14.80
N ILE A 312 23.41 13.07 -13.59
CA ILE A 312 24.18 14.19 -13.04
C ILE A 312 25.67 13.81 -12.88
N ALA A 313 25.97 12.58 -12.44
CA ALA A 313 27.34 12.10 -12.32
C ALA A 313 28.03 12.05 -13.69
N GLU A 314 27.39 11.45 -14.71
CA GLU A 314 27.94 11.34 -16.07
C GLU A 314 28.16 12.72 -16.72
N VAL A 315 27.24 13.68 -16.51
CA VAL A 315 27.38 15.07 -16.99
C VAL A 315 28.49 15.84 -16.27
N ASN A 316 28.82 15.48 -15.03
CA ASN A 316 29.89 16.09 -14.25
C ASN A 316 31.26 15.45 -14.48
N ASP A 317 31.31 14.17 -14.86
CA ASP A 317 32.53 13.43 -15.23
C ASP A 317 33.14 13.93 -16.56
N PHE A 318 32.34 14.62 -17.37
CA PHE A 318 32.80 15.31 -18.58
C PHE A 318 33.70 16.51 -18.22
N ASP A 319 35.02 16.32 -18.26
CA ASP A 319 36.00 17.41 -18.05
C ASP A 319 35.98 18.43 -19.21
N LYS A 320 35.15 19.45 -19.02
CA LYS A 320 34.98 20.58 -19.93
C LYS A 320 36.29 21.32 -20.20
N LYS A 321 37.24 21.34 -19.26
CA LYS A 321 38.53 22.05 -19.45
C LYS A 321 39.48 21.24 -20.33
N LEU A 322 39.57 19.93 -20.11
CA LEU A 322 40.37 19.05 -20.96
C LEU A 322 39.84 19.07 -22.41
N GLN A 323 38.51 19.05 -22.58
CA GLN A 323 37.89 19.13 -23.90
C GLN A 323 38.06 20.50 -24.57
N GLN A 324 38.00 21.60 -23.81
CA GLN A 324 38.34 22.95 -24.31
C GLN A 324 39.81 23.02 -24.75
N GLN A 325 40.75 22.52 -23.95
CA GLN A 325 42.17 22.47 -24.31
C GLN A 325 42.43 21.63 -25.56
N HIS A 326 41.76 20.49 -25.71
CA HIS A 326 41.84 19.66 -26.91
C HIS A 326 41.30 20.40 -28.14
N LEU A 327 40.14 21.06 -28.02
CA LEU A 327 39.55 21.87 -29.09
C LEU A 327 40.45 23.06 -29.49
N ASP A 328 41.02 23.77 -28.51
CA ASP A 328 41.95 24.88 -28.74
C ASP A 328 43.20 24.40 -29.50
N VAL A 329 43.75 23.23 -29.15
CA VAL A 329 44.88 22.61 -29.86
C VAL A 329 44.51 22.23 -31.29
N LEU A 330 43.32 21.64 -31.53
CA LEU A 330 42.83 21.29 -32.86
C LEU A 330 42.64 22.54 -33.74
N LEU A 331 42.05 23.61 -33.19
CA LEU A 331 41.88 24.90 -33.87
C LEU A 331 43.22 25.56 -34.18
N LEU A 332 44.19 25.54 -33.25
CA LEU A 332 45.55 26.05 -33.46
C LEU A 332 46.32 25.28 -34.54
N GLN A 333 46.03 23.98 -34.71
CA GLN A 333 46.63 23.14 -35.75
C GLN A 333 45.91 23.23 -37.11
N GLY A 334 44.78 23.96 -37.19
CA GLY A 334 43.96 24.04 -38.41
C GLY A 334 43.24 22.73 -38.76
N LEU A 335 43.24 21.76 -37.84
CA LEU A 335 42.63 20.45 -37.99
C LEU A 335 41.25 20.49 -37.32
N MET A 336 40.20 20.78 -38.09
CA MET A 336 38.88 20.30 -37.70
C MET A 336 38.93 18.76 -37.72
N PRO A 337 38.38 18.05 -36.72
CA PRO A 337 38.27 16.62 -36.79
C PRO A 337 37.33 16.27 -37.95
N ASP A 338 37.83 15.50 -38.92
CA ASP A 338 37.00 14.96 -39.98
C ASP A 338 35.82 14.21 -39.35
N SER A 339 34.60 14.50 -39.83
CA SER A 339 33.35 13.90 -39.35
C SER A 339 33.15 12.45 -39.84
N ASN A 340 34.21 11.66 -39.74
CA ASN A 340 34.15 10.20 -39.81
C ASN A 340 33.71 9.63 -38.47
N ASP A 341 32.42 9.79 -38.16
CA ASP A 341 31.72 9.02 -37.14
C ASP A 341 31.83 7.52 -37.50
N SER A 342 32.88 6.90 -36.97
CA SER A 342 33.27 5.51 -37.21
C SER A 342 33.91 4.90 -35.97
N THR A 343 33.40 5.30 -34.80
CA THR A 343 33.45 4.47 -33.61
C THR A 343 32.50 3.29 -33.81
N PRO A 344 32.99 2.03 -33.77
CA PRO A 344 32.08 0.89 -33.74
C PRO A 344 31.37 0.86 -32.39
N LEU A 345 30.04 0.78 -32.42
CA LEU A 345 29.20 0.62 -31.23
C LEU A 345 29.53 -0.69 -30.50
N PHE A 346 29.98 -0.58 -29.25
CA PHE A 346 30.06 -1.66 -28.26
C PHE A 346 29.65 -1.14 -26.86
#